data_AF-A0A6A8AAE7-F1
#
_entry.id   AF-A0A6A8AAE7-F1
#
_cell.length_a   1.000
_cell.length_b   1.000
_cell.length_c   1.000
_cell.angle_alpha   90.00
_cell.angle_beta   90.00
_cell.angle_gamma   90.00
#
_symmetry.space_group_name_H-M   'P 1'
#
loop_
_entity.id
_entity.type
_entity.pdbx_description
1 polymer ?
#
loop_
_entity_poly.entity_id
_entity_poly.type
_entity_poly.pdbx_seq_one_letter_code
_entity_poly.pdbx_strand_id
1 'polypeptide(L)'
;MPVVTINASAGTTSFDLVQDLYAWAQGLGTATDNGALVAAPAGAGYAYEQWAGGVNGGNGAIFDGQFSYGVGGNFAGSVENLYFGSGLSGSAATGFALANTGIHVDLGGGVPETSFRGAIYSLTHNPSQVANPSVNFTGVVAGSGTQQAGLFDFFGDSGTIQNGTAGDDTLYSFDGN
;
A
#
# COMPACT_ATOMS: atom_id res chain seq x y z
N MET A 1 9.41 3.21 -17.14
CA MET A 1 8.42 2.99 -16.07
C MET A 1 8.52 4.16 -15.11
N PRO A 2 7.42 4.60 -14.50
CA PRO A 2 7.46 5.67 -13.49
C PRO A 2 8.26 5.18 -12.28
N VAL A 3 9.13 6.05 -11.78
CA VAL A 3 9.95 5.78 -10.60
C VAL A 3 9.14 6.15 -9.37
N VAL A 4 9.09 5.25 -8.39
CA VAL A 4 8.38 5.44 -7.13
C VAL A 4 9.26 6.18 -6.14
N THR A 5 8.73 7.20 -5.46
CA THR A 5 9.47 7.91 -4.40
C THR A 5 8.91 7.55 -3.03
N ILE A 6 9.76 7.06 -2.13
CA ILE A 6 9.40 6.61 -0.79
C ILE A 6 9.97 7.59 0.22
N ASN A 7 9.12 8.06 1.12
CA ASN A 7 9.45 9.06 2.14
C ASN A 7 9.02 8.55 3.52
N ALA A 8 9.89 8.74 4.51
CA ALA A 8 9.49 8.66 5.92
C ALA A 8 8.51 9.78 6.28
N SER A 9 7.66 9.56 7.28
CA SER A 9 6.78 10.61 7.78
C SER A 9 7.55 11.75 8.47
N ALA A 10 6.95 12.93 8.42
CA ALA A 10 7.50 14.12 9.08
C ALA A 10 7.70 13.87 10.59
N GLY A 11 8.92 14.14 11.07
CA GLY A 11 9.28 13.97 12.48
C GLY A 11 9.98 12.64 12.80
N THR A 12 10.11 11.74 11.84
CA THR A 12 10.93 10.53 11.97
C THR A 12 12.41 10.89 12.00
N THR A 13 13.15 10.39 12.99
CA THR A 13 14.58 10.71 13.21
C THR A 13 15.54 9.67 12.67
N SER A 14 15.04 8.50 12.29
CA SER A 14 15.77 7.37 11.70
C SER A 14 14.78 6.54 10.89
N PHE A 15 15.14 6.10 9.69
CA PHE A 15 14.24 5.38 8.80
C PHE A 15 14.83 4.05 8.35
N ASP A 16 14.12 2.96 8.65
CA ASP A 16 14.42 1.63 8.13
C ASP A 16 13.17 1.12 7.45
N LEU A 17 13.07 1.35 6.14
CA LEU A 17 11.85 1.10 5.36
C LEU A 17 11.30 -0.33 5.56
N VAL A 18 12.17 -1.34 5.51
CA VAL A 18 11.73 -2.73 5.60
C VAL A 18 11.29 -3.06 7.02
N GLN A 19 12.06 -2.63 8.03
CA GLN A 19 11.70 -2.86 9.43
C GLN A 19 10.42 -2.11 9.82
N ASP A 20 10.24 -0.88 9.33
CA ASP A 20 9.06 -0.05 9.59
C ASP A 20 7.81 -0.64 8.93
N LEU A 21 7.92 -1.14 7.69
CA LEU A 21 6.84 -1.88 7.02
C LEU A 21 6.48 -3.16 7.77
N TYR A 22 7.47 -3.92 8.26
CA TYR A 22 7.21 -5.14 9.03
C TYR A 22 6.55 -4.83 10.38
N ALA A 23 6.98 -3.78 11.07
CA ALA A 23 6.33 -3.30 12.29
C ALA A 23 4.89 -2.85 12.02
N TRP A 24 4.66 -2.13 10.91
CA TRP A 24 3.33 -1.77 10.46
C TRP A 24 2.45 -3.00 10.23
N ALA A 25 2.94 -4.02 9.52
CA ALA A 25 2.16 -5.21 9.20
C ALA A 25 1.78 -6.02 10.45
N GLN A 26 2.66 -6.10 11.45
CA GLN A 26 2.33 -6.74 12.74
C GLN A 26 1.17 -6.03 13.46
N GLY A 27 1.08 -4.71 13.34
CA GLY A 27 0.00 -3.90 13.91
C GLY A 27 -1.27 -3.83 13.07
N LEU A 28 -1.29 -4.43 11.87
CA LEU A 28 -2.48 -4.47 11.01
C LEU A 28 -3.62 -5.27 11.67
N GLY A 29 -3.30 -6.29 12.47
CA GLY A 29 -4.31 -7.22 13.00
C GLY A 29 -4.95 -8.06 11.89
N THR A 30 -5.81 -9.03 12.19
CA THR A 30 -6.31 -10.06 11.23
C THR A 30 -7.23 -9.56 10.10
N ALA A 31 -7.04 -8.33 9.62
CA ALA A 31 -7.65 -7.87 8.38
C ALA A 31 -7.34 -8.88 7.27
N THR A 32 -8.39 -9.56 6.82
CA THR A 32 -8.39 -10.53 5.73
C THR A 32 -9.48 -10.17 4.74
N ASP A 33 -9.57 -8.87 4.44
CA ASP A 33 -10.57 -8.33 3.52
C ASP A 33 -9.91 -7.65 2.31
N ASN A 34 -10.74 -7.31 1.32
CA ASN A 34 -10.28 -6.64 0.10
C ASN A 34 -10.09 -5.13 0.28
N GLY A 35 -10.14 -4.63 1.52
CA GLY A 35 -10.29 -3.21 1.82
C GLY A 35 -11.65 -2.66 1.36
N ALA A 36 -11.73 -1.33 1.33
CA ALA A 36 -12.92 -0.59 0.97
C ALA A 36 -12.59 0.56 0.00
N LEU A 37 -13.53 0.85 -0.89
CA LEU A 37 -13.38 1.85 -1.95
C LEU A 37 -14.29 3.04 -1.70
N VAL A 38 -13.75 4.25 -1.87
CA VAL A 38 -14.51 5.50 -1.86
C VAL A 38 -14.89 5.84 -3.29
N ALA A 39 -16.20 5.96 -3.54
CA ALA A 39 -16.72 6.30 -4.86
C ALA A 39 -16.37 7.74 -5.22
N ALA A 40 -15.95 7.95 -6.47
CA ALA A 40 -15.73 9.28 -6.99
C ALA A 40 -17.05 10.09 -7.02
N PRO A 41 -16.98 11.44 -6.95
CA PRO A 41 -18.14 12.29 -7.14
C PRO A 41 -18.86 12.03 -8.47
N ALA A 42 -20.18 12.18 -8.47
CA ALA A 42 -20.98 11.98 -9.67
C ALA A 42 -20.48 12.88 -10.82
N GLY A 43 -20.16 12.27 -11.97
CA GLY A 43 -19.68 12.97 -13.16
C GLY A 43 -18.16 13.15 -13.25
N ALA A 44 -17.37 12.60 -12.31
CA ALA A 44 -15.91 12.73 -12.30
C ALA A 44 -15.18 12.02 -13.45
N GLY A 45 -15.83 11.06 -14.13
CA GLY A 45 -15.23 10.33 -15.26
C GLY A 45 -14.38 9.12 -14.87
N TYR A 46 -14.24 8.85 -13.57
CA TYR A 46 -13.62 7.65 -12.99
C TYR A 46 -14.53 7.11 -11.85
N ALA A 47 -14.26 5.89 -11.37
CA ALA A 47 -15.18 5.20 -10.44
C ALA A 47 -14.84 5.44 -8.97
N TYR A 48 -13.54 5.49 -8.64
CA TYR A 48 -13.05 5.56 -7.27
C TYR A 48 -11.92 6.56 -7.14
N GLU A 49 -11.89 7.24 -5.98
CA GLU A 49 -10.85 8.21 -5.65
C GLU A 49 -9.89 7.73 -4.56
N GLN A 50 -10.29 6.72 -3.80
CA GLN A 50 -9.50 6.20 -2.69
C GLN A 50 -9.82 4.73 -2.42
N TRP A 51 -8.81 4.00 -1.98
CA TRP A 51 -8.92 2.69 -1.35
C TRP A 51 -8.29 2.72 0.04
N ALA A 52 -8.85 1.96 0.98
CA ALA A 52 -8.21 1.72 2.27
C ALA A 52 -8.29 0.24 2.65
N GLY A 53 -7.22 -0.27 3.25
CA GLY A 53 -7.14 -1.62 3.81
C GLY A 53 -6.53 -1.61 5.22
N GLY A 54 -7.06 -2.44 6.12
CA GLY A 54 -6.61 -2.52 7.51
C GLY A 54 -7.76 -2.58 8.52
N VAL A 55 -7.46 -2.32 9.79
CA VAL A 55 -8.45 -2.40 10.88
C VAL A 55 -8.78 -1.01 11.40
N ASN A 56 -10.08 -0.72 11.59
CA ASN A 56 -10.54 0.55 12.16
C ASN A 56 -9.92 0.78 13.56
N GLY A 57 -9.31 1.95 13.75
CA GLY A 57 -8.51 2.34 14.93
C GLY A 57 -7.09 1.76 14.97
N GLY A 58 -6.76 0.79 14.10
CA GLY A 58 -5.47 0.12 14.03
C GLY A 58 -4.57 0.65 12.91
N ASN A 59 -3.61 -0.18 12.49
CA ASN A 59 -2.81 0.13 11.31
C ASN A 59 -3.64 -0.05 10.04
N GLY A 60 -3.28 0.73 9.03
CA GLY A 60 -3.91 0.68 7.73
C GLY A 60 -3.04 1.27 6.65
N ALA A 61 -3.42 0.96 5.42
CA ALA A 61 -2.89 1.56 4.21
C ALA A 61 -4.02 2.27 3.46
N ILE A 62 -3.70 3.41 2.86
CA ILE A 62 -4.62 4.18 2.02
C ILE A 62 -3.89 4.53 0.74
N PHE A 63 -4.54 4.36 -0.40
CA PHE A 63 -4.05 4.99 -1.63
C PHE A 63 -5.14 5.85 -2.26
N ASP A 64 -4.70 6.93 -2.90
CA ASP A 64 -5.56 7.88 -3.59
C ASP A 64 -5.20 7.93 -5.07
N GLY A 65 -6.20 8.17 -5.91
CA GLY A 65 -6.02 8.18 -7.35
C GLY A 65 -7.28 8.52 -8.13
N GLN A 66 -7.22 8.30 -9.42
CA GLN A 66 -8.39 8.34 -10.31
C GLN A 66 -8.48 7.00 -11.02
N PHE A 67 -9.28 6.09 -10.44
CA PHE A 67 -9.22 4.70 -10.88
C PHE A 67 -10.58 4.03 -10.96
N SER A 68 -10.55 2.85 -11.57
CA SER A 68 -11.63 1.88 -11.58
C SER A 68 -11.08 0.53 -11.14
N TYR A 69 -11.94 -0.24 -10.47
CA TYR A 69 -11.61 -1.56 -9.97
C TYR A 69 -12.72 -2.53 -10.38
N GLY A 70 -12.41 -3.40 -11.33
CA GLY A 70 -13.35 -4.32 -11.96
C GLY A 70 -13.28 -5.74 -11.40
N VAL A 71 -14.21 -6.58 -11.89
CA VAL A 71 -14.24 -8.02 -11.60
C VAL A 71 -12.90 -8.66 -11.97
N GLY A 72 -12.37 -9.52 -11.09
CA GLY A 72 -11.05 -10.14 -11.24
C GLY A 72 -9.89 -9.26 -10.78
N GLY A 73 -10.19 -8.14 -10.12
CA GLY A 73 -9.19 -7.20 -9.61
C GLY A 73 -8.59 -6.29 -10.68
N ASN A 74 -9.23 -6.18 -11.85
CA ASN A 74 -8.73 -5.31 -12.92
C ASN A 74 -8.75 -3.85 -12.46
N PHE A 75 -7.57 -3.36 -12.11
CA PHE A 75 -7.30 -1.97 -11.84
C PHE A 75 -7.11 -1.24 -13.17
N ALA A 76 -7.61 -0.01 -13.30
CA ALA A 76 -7.28 0.88 -14.42
C ALA A 76 -7.38 2.33 -13.97
N GLY A 77 -6.50 3.19 -14.50
CA GLY A 77 -6.42 4.61 -14.14
C GLY A 77 -5.08 4.97 -13.51
N SER A 78 -5.07 6.02 -12.66
CA SER A 78 -3.88 6.47 -11.93
C SER A 78 -4.03 6.19 -10.43
N VAL A 79 -2.91 5.92 -9.78
CA VAL A 79 -2.73 6.10 -8.34
C VAL A 79 -1.58 7.06 -8.18
N GLU A 80 -1.79 8.08 -7.37
CA GLU A 80 -0.75 9.07 -7.11
C GLU A 80 0.01 8.74 -5.82
N ASN A 81 -0.70 8.31 -4.77
CA ASN A 81 -0.09 8.17 -3.45
C ASN A 81 -0.54 6.87 -2.78
N LEU A 82 0.38 6.26 -2.03
CA LEU A 82 0.10 5.17 -1.09
C LEU A 82 0.71 5.53 0.28
N TYR A 83 -0.10 5.44 1.32
CA TYR A 83 0.26 5.79 2.69
C TYR A 83 0.13 4.57 3.58
N PHE A 84 1.09 4.38 4.47
CA PHE A 84 1.04 3.41 5.56
C PHE A 84 1.06 4.15 6.89
N GLY A 85 0.22 3.74 7.84
CA GLY A 85 0.16 4.38 9.13
C GLY A 85 -0.75 3.70 10.13
N SER A 86 -1.13 4.45 11.18
CA SER A 86 -1.94 3.99 12.29
C SER A 86 -3.13 4.92 12.58
N GLY A 87 -4.10 4.39 13.31
CA GLY A 87 -5.36 5.08 13.61
C GLY A 87 -6.23 5.22 12.37
N LEU A 88 -6.35 4.16 11.55
CA LEU A 88 -7.24 4.13 10.40
C LEU A 88 -8.67 4.46 10.85
N SER A 89 -9.32 5.39 10.17
CA SER A 89 -10.69 5.78 10.48
C SER A 89 -11.43 6.18 9.21
N GLY A 90 -12.76 6.31 9.30
CA GLY A 90 -13.61 6.72 8.20
C GLY A 90 -14.41 5.58 7.59
N SER A 91 -14.89 5.79 6.36
CA SER A 91 -15.73 4.84 5.64
C SER A 91 -15.75 5.12 4.14
N ALA A 92 -16.21 4.14 3.35
CA ALA A 92 -16.43 4.29 1.92
C ALA A 92 -17.36 5.47 1.56
N ALA A 93 -18.22 5.92 2.48
CA ALA A 93 -19.15 7.03 2.25
C ALA A 93 -18.56 8.41 2.58
N THR A 94 -17.53 8.46 3.42
CA THR A 94 -16.97 9.71 3.97
C THR A 94 -15.50 9.93 3.65
N GLY A 95 -14.86 8.95 3.02
CA GLY A 95 -13.40 8.88 2.93
C GLY A 95 -12.78 8.23 4.16
N PHE A 96 -11.52 7.83 4.01
CA PHE A 96 -10.65 7.27 5.02
C PHE A 96 -9.51 8.22 5.36
N ALA A 97 -8.99 8.09 6.58
CA ALA A 97 -7.84 8.84 7.05
C ALA A 97 -7.00 8.00 8.02
N LEU A 98 -5.71 8.29 8.08
CA LEU A 98 -4.78 7.79 9.09
C LEU A 98 -4.51 8.90 10.11
N ALA A 99 -4.69 8.61 11.40
CA ALA A 99 -4.34 9.56 12.46
C ALA A 99 -2.84 9.87 12.47
N ASN A 100 -2.01 8.87 12.18
CA ASN A 100 -0.57 9.03 12.03
C ASN A 100 -0.12 8.35 10.74
N THR A 101 0.41 9.12 9.79
CA THR A 101 1.10 8.56 8.62
C THR A 101 2.54 8.24 9.02
N GLY A 102 3.01 7.04 8.69
CA GLY A 102 4.38 6.57 8.95
C GLY A 102 5.24 6.55 7.69
N ILE A 103 4.69 6.06 6.57
CA ILE A 103 5.40 5.96 5.30
C ILE A 103 4.49 6.52 4.21
N HIS A 104 5.06 7.36 3.33
CA HIS A 104 4.40 7.88 2.15
C HIS A 104 5.16 7.45 0.91
N VAL A 105 4.44 6.85 -0.03
CA VAL A 105 4.92 6.39 -1.32
C VAL A 105 4.23 7.21 -2.40
N ASP A 106 4.97 8.06 -3.08
CA ASP A 106 4.55 8.76 -4.29
C ASP A 106 4.78 7.84 -5.50
N LEU A 107 3.68 7.48 -6.16
CA LEU A 107 3.63 6.55 -7.28
C LEU A 107 3.73 7.27 -8.64
N GLY A 108 3.76 8.60 -8.65
CA GLY A 108 3.96 9.40 -9.86
C GLY A 108 2.81 9.34 -10.88
N GLY A 109 1.64 8.84 -10.49
CA GLY A 109 0.41 8.85 -11.31
C GLY A 109 0.35 7.82 -12.43
N GLY A 110 1.39 7.01 -12.62
CA GLY A 110 1.39 5.86 -13.54
C GLY A 110 1.74 4.62 -12.75
N VAL A 111 0.93 3.57 -12.82
CA VAL A 111 1.18 2.38 -12.01
C VAL A 111 1.32 1.15 -12.90
N PRO A 112 2.41 0.36 -12.78
CA PRO A 112 2.47 -0.98 -13.32
C PRO A 112 1.29 -1.84 -12.81
N GLU A 113 0.32 -2.04 -13.69
CA GLU A 113 -1.02 -2.49 -13.33
C GLU A 113 -1.04 -3.89 -12.69
N THR A 114 -0.10 -4.76 -13.06
CA THR A 114 -0.10 -6.17 -12.62
C THR A 114 0.56 -6.38 -11.26
N SER A 115 1.79 -5.89 -11.05
CA SER A 115 2.50 -6.07 -9.77
C SER A 115 1.89 -5.21 -8.67
N PHE A 116 1.41 -4.00 -8.98
CA PHE A 116 0.69 -3.18 -8.00
C PHE A 116 -0.62 -3.84 -7.52
N ARG A 117 -1.43 -4.40 -8.43
CA ARG A 117 -2.64 -5.13 -8.04
C ARG A 117 -2.33 -6.27 -7.08
N GLY A 118 -1.30 -7.06 -7.40
CA GLY A 118 -0.84 -8.12 -6.51
C GLY A 118 -0.40 -7.58 -5.17
N ALA A 119 0.39 -6.51 -5.16
CA ALA A 119 0.89 -5.87 -3.95
C ALA A 119 -0.24 -5.43 -3.01
N ILE A 120 -1.24 -4.70 -3.54
CA ILE A 120 -2.41 -4.27 -2.77
C ILE A 120 -3.17 -5.46 -2.20
N TYR A 121 -3.36 -6.53 -2.97
CA TYR A 121 -3.99 -7.75 -2.46
C TYR A 121 -3.18 -8.36 -1.31
N SER A 122 -1.86 -8.49 -1.48
CA SER A 122 -0.95 -9.09 -0.49
C SER A 122 -0.92 -8.31 0.83
N LEU A 123 -1.10 -6.98 0.79
CA LEU A 123 -1.12 -6.14 1.99
C LEU A 123 -2.22 -6.54 2.99
N THR A 124 -3.37 -7.04 2.54
CA THR A 124 -4.52 -7.36 3.41
C THR A 124 -4.90 -8.85 3.42
N HIS A 125 -4.11 -9.72 2.79
CA HIS A 125 -4.43 -11.15 2.66
C HIS A 125 -3.34 -12.08 3.21
N ASN A 126 -2.47 -11.60 4.09
CA ASN A 126 -1.52 -12.47 4.79
C ASN A 126 -2.18 -13.12 6.03
N PRO A 127 -2.45 -14.45 6.03
CA PRO A 127 -3.06 -15.13 7.16
C PRO A 127 -2.13 -15.28 8.38
N SER A 128 -0.84 -14.95 8.24
CA SER A 128 0.20 -15.18 9.25
C SER A 128 0.99 -13.93 9.62
N GLN A 129 0.43 -12.73 9.45
CA GLN A 129 1.15 -11.45 9.60
C GLN A 129 1.88 -11.25 10.94
N VAL A 130 1.42 -11.85 12.05
CA VAL A 130 2.11 -11.74 13.36
C VAL A 130 3.36 -12.63 13.37
N ALA A 131 3.28 -13.82 12.78
CA ALA A 131 4.38 -14.77 12.74
C ALA A 131 5.33 -14.52 11.55
N ASN A 132 4.82 -13.93 10.47
CA ASN A 132 5.54 -13.71 9.23
C ASN A 132 5.01 -12.47 8.48
N PRO A 133 5.28 -11.25 8.98
CA PRO A 133 4.79 -10.00 8.38
C PRO A 133 5.38 -9.72 6.99
N SER A 134 6.54 -10.30 6.66
CA SER A 134 7.20 -10.06 5.37
C SER A 134 6.37 -10.54 4.18
N VAL A 135 5.49 -11.53 4.39
CA VAL A 135 4.59 -12.07 3.36
C VAL A 135 3.61 -11.01 2.83
N ASN A 136 3.24 -9.98 3.60
CA ASN A 136 2.46 -8.85 3.06
C ASN A 136 3.23 -8.12 1.93
N PHE A 137 4.56 -8.17 1.95
CA PHE A 137 5.45 -7.40 1.09
C PHE A 137 6.20 -8.23 0.06
N THR A 138 6.33 -9.55 0.26
CA THR A 138 6.90 -10.50 -0.70
C THR A 138 5.84 -11.31 -1.45
N GLY A 139 4.56 -11.09 -1.16
CA GLY A 139 3.45 -11.68 -1.90
C GLY A 139 2.76 -12.84 -1.19
N VAL A 140 1.48 -13.03 -1.49
CA VAL A 140 0.62 -14.11 -0.96
C VAL A 140 0.13 -15.04 -2.06
N VAL A 141 -0.23 -16.27 -1.70
CA VAL A 141 -1.01 -17.15 -2.59
C VAL A 141 -2.50 -16.91 -2.30
N ALA A 142 -3.23 -16.40 -3.28
CA ALA A 142 -4.67 -16.20 -3.16
C ALA A 142 -5.41 -17.55 -2.99
N GLY A 143 -6.63 -17.52 -2.46
CA GLY A 143 -7.45 -18.74 -2.30
C GLY A 143 -7.72 -19.51 -3.59
N SER A 144 -7.57 -18.88 -4.76
CA SER A 144 -7.61 -19.51 -6.08
C SER A 144 -6.36 -20.31 -6.44
N GLY A 145 -5.30 -20.26 -5.63
CA GLY A 145 -3.97 -20.81 -5.91
C GLY A 145 -3.07 -19.91 -6.76
N THR A 146 -3.54 -18.72 -7.13
CA THR A 146 -2.75 -17.74 -7.90
C THR A 146 -1.78 -16.98 -6.99
N GLN A 147 -0.49 -16.99 -7.32
CA GLN A 147 0.50 -16.15 -6.66
C GLN A 147 0.23 -14.68 -6.96
N GLN A 148 0.20 -13.87 -5.91
CA GLN A 148 0.13 -12.41 -6.00
C GLN A 148 1.51 -11.83 -5.70
N ALA A 149 1.88 -10.79 -6.45
CA ALA A 149 3.08 -10.02 -6.18
C ALA A 149 3.00 -9.34 -4.81
N GLY A 150 4.14 -9.10 -4.18
CA GLY A 150 4.24 -8.26 -3.00
C GLY A 150 4.61 -6.82 -3.35
N LEU A 151 4.58 -5.94 -2.35
CA LEU A 151 5.02 -4.55 -2.51
C LEU A 151 6.49 -4.42 -2.95
N PHE A 152 7.35 -5.35 -2.53
CA PHE A 152 8.77 -5.34 -2.92
C PHE A 152 8.98 -5.74 -4.38
N ASP A 153 8.18 -6.67 -4.93
CA ASP A 153 8.19 -6.96 -6.37
C ASP A 153 7.78 -5.72 -7.16
N PHE A 154 6.71 -5.03 -6.72
CA PHE A 154 6.26 -3.79 -7.33
C PHE A 154 7.32 -2.68 -7.32
N PHE A 155 8.05 -2.54 -6.21
CA PHE A 155 9.18 -1.60 -6.10
C PHE A 155 10.34 -1.97 -7.01
N GLY A 156 10.64 -3.26 -7.17
CA GLY A 156 11.64 -3.75 -8.11
C GLY A 156 11.28 -3.44 -9.57
N ASP A 157 10.02 -3.66 -9.96
CA ASP A 157 9.51 -3.38 -11.30
C ASP A 157 9.54 -1.88 -11.65
N SER A 158 9.17 -1.03 -10.68
CA SER A 158 9.04 0.41 -10.89
C SER A 158 10.37 1.16 -10.76
N GLY A 159 11.31 0.59 -9.98
CA GLY A 159 12.44 1.32 -9.44
C GLY A 159 12.02 2.29 -8.33
N THR A 160 12.93 2.59 -7.41
CA THR A 160 12.64 3.46 -6.26
C THR A 160 13.68 4.56 -6.07
N ILE A 161 13.20 5.70 -5.58
CA ILE A 161 13.99 6.72 -4.89
C ILE A 161 13.55 6.66 -3.43
N GLN A 162 14.48 6.50 -2.50
CA GLN A 162 14.18 6.53 -1.06
C GLN A 162 14.80 7.76 -0.44
N ASN A 163 13.96 8.59 0.15
CA ASN A 163 14.38 9.76 0.90
C ASN A 163 14.41 9.39 2.38
N GLY A 164 15.62 9.28 2.92
CA GLY A 164 15.86 9.09 4.34
C GLY A 164 15.54 10.34 5.17
N THR A 165 15.92 10.29 6.43
CA THR A 165 15.77 11.37 7.40
C THR A 165 17.08 12.13 7.58
N ALA A 166 17.19 12.91 8.65
CA ALA A 166 18.45 13.55 9.04
C ALA A 166 19.32 12.67 9.94
N GLY A 167 18.86 11.48 10.32
CA GLY A 167 19.58 10.57 11.21
C GLY A 167 20.10 9.32 10.49
N ASP A 168 20.15 8.22 11.23
CA ASP A 168 20.64 6.94 10.72
C ASP A 168 19.53 6.23 9.95
N ASP A 169 19.71 6.07 8.64
CA ASP A 169 18.75 5.41 7.77
C ASP A 169 19.34 4.16 7.11
N THR A 170 18.51 3.13 6.97
CA THR A 170 18.80 1.96 6.13
C THR A 170 18.01 2.09 4.83
N LEU A 171 18.72 2.31 3.72
CA LEU A 171 18.12 2.39 2.39
C LEU A 171 18.27 1.07 1.64
N TYR A 172 17.25 0.71 0.86
CA TYR A 172 17.16 -0.61 0.22
C TYR A 172 17.27 -0.52 -1.30
N SER A 173 17.76 -1.59 -1.91
CA SER A 173 17.52 -1.88 -3.33
C SER A 173 16.50 -3.01 -3.41
N PHE A 174 15.55 -2.88 -4.33
CA PHE A 174 14.58 -3.92 -4.62
C PHE A 174 14.93 -4.52 -5.98
N ASP A 175 15.27 -5.80 -6.00
CA ASP A 175 15.42 -6.51 -7.26
C ASP A 175 14.02 -6.83 -7.79
N GLY A 176 13.74 -6.46 -9.06
CA GLY A 176 12.55 -6.89 -9.77
C GLY A 176 12.61 -8.39 -10.08
N ASN A 177 11.46 -9.06 -10.12
CA ASN A 177 11.35 -10.49 -10.38
C ASN A 177 11.28 -10.79 -11.89
#